data_AF-A0A9X4E8A2-F1
#
_entry.id   AF-A0A9X4E8A2-F1
#
_cell.length_a   1.000
_cell.length_b   1.000
_cell.length_c   1.000
_cell.angle_alpha   90.00
_cell.angle_beta   90.00
_cell.angle_gamma   90.00
#
_symmetry.space_group_name_H-M   'P 1'
#
loop_
_entity.id
_entity.type
_entity.pdbx_description
1 polymer ?
#
loop_
_entity_poly.entity_id
_entity_poly.type
_entity_poly.pdbx_seq_one_letter_code
_entity_poly.pdbx_strand_id
1 'polypeptide(L)'
;MGFGTDAIGAPVFFAQDSGPTRPMARPDRPNIRIRPVLGDRWGRTCRIDATYQTVFRLGDGRCAADAATCQAVTANAPRWAAALAASPWSTGADHPPGRPDYPALDGLAPHSGPVQDFPLKIPSLDGWTYTGLPFFEEEAPLQDWQSPGGPLVLRLSPGMVNWQPGPMILGVWRREGDALTPVAAYAINQIRVGTPAVTASQGKP
;
A
#
# COMPACT_ATOMS: atom_id res chain seq x y z
N MET A 1 -1.54 20.95 -7.69
CA MET A 1 -2.31 21.91 -8.51
C MET A 1 -1.39 22.48 -9.58
N GLY A 2 -1.92 22.98 -10.71
CA GLY A 2 -1.10 23.50 -11.80
C GLY A 2 -1.89 24.36 -12.80
N PHE A 3 -1.16 24.99 -13.71
CA PHE A 3 -1.69 25.76 -14.84
C PHE A 3 -1.32 25.08 -16.15
N GLY A 4 -2.16 25.20 -17.16
CA GLY A 4 -1.91 24.65 -18.50
C GLY A 4 -2.79 25.29 -19.55
N THR A 5 -2.85 24.68 -20.72
CA THR A 5 -3.73 25.09 -21.83
C THR A 5 -4.65 23.94 -22.24
N ASP A 6 -5.88 24.24 -22.65
CA ASP A 6 -6.79 23.25 -23.24
C ASP A 6 -6.45 22.94 -24.72
N ALA A 7 -7.27 22.12 -25.38
CA ALA A 7 -7.06 21.68 -26.76
C ALA A 7 -7.08 22.81 -27.81
N ILE A 8 -7.58 24.00 -27.47
CA ILE A 8 -7.60 25.18 -28.34
C ILE A 8 -6.60 26.26 -27.90
N GLY A 9 -5.77 25.96 -26.90
CA GLY A 9 -4.74 26.88 -26.40
C GLY A 9 -5.23 27.85 -25.31
N ALA A 10 -6.44 27.71 -24.79
CA ALA A 10 -6.96 28.59 -23.74
C ALA A 10 -6.40 28.22 -22.36
N PRO A 11 -6.04 29.19 -21.51
CA PRO A 11 -5.46 28.92 -20.20
C PRO A 11 -6.47 28.27 -19.25
N VAL A 12 -6.02 27.21 -18.58
CA VAL A 12 -6.79 26.44 -17.59
C VAL A 12 -6.01 26.27 -16.30
N PHE A 13 -6.73 26.29 -15.19
CA PHE A 13 -6.23 25.86 -13.89
C PHE A 13 -6.78 24.47 -13.58
N PHE A 14 -5.93 23.60 -13.05
CA PHE A 14 -6.35 22.29 -12.58
C PHE A 14 -5.85 21.98 -11.17
N ALA A 15 -6.74 21.43 -10.36
CA ALA A 15 -6.46 20.91 -9.04
C ALA A 15 -6.86 19.44 -8.99
N GLN A 16 -6.00 18.59 -8.45
CA GLN A 16 -6.33 17.22 -8.14
C GLN A 16 -6.48 17.10 -6.63
N ASP A 17 -7.62 16.57 -6.16
CA ASP A 17 -7.75 16.16 -4.77
C ASP A 17 -6.76 15.00 -4.55
N SER A 18 -5.81 15.20 -3.64
CA SER A 18 -4.94 14.11 -3.18
C SER A 18 -5.84 13.10 -2.46
N GLY A 19 -6.06 11.96 -3.09
CA GLY A 19 -6.79 10.84 -2.50
C GLY A 19 -6.13 10.31 -1.22
N PRO A 20 -6.70 9.28 -0.59
CA PRO A 20 -6.17 8.73 0.65
C PRO A 20 -4.69 8.35 0.49
N THR A 21 -3.90 8.68 1.51
CA THR A 21 -2.46 8.37 1.56
C THR A 21 -2.20 6.88 1.80
N ARG A 22 -3.16 6.13 2.37
CA ARG A 22 -3.07 4.68 2.65
C ARG A 22 -3.29 3.82 1.40
N PRO A 23 -2.58 2.67 1.27
CA PRO A 23 -2.87 1.71 0.21
C PRO A 23 -4.29 1.13 0.32
N MET A 24 -5.03 1.10 -0.79
CA MET A 24 -6.41 0.62 -0.86
C MET A 24 -6.65 -0.22 -2.11
N ALA A 25 -7.24 -1.41 -1.97
CA ALA A 25 -7.71 -2.25 -3.09
C ALA A 25 -9.14 -1.86 -3.51
N ARG A 26 -9.36 -0.56 -3.71
CA ARG A 26 -10.56 -0.04 -4.35
C ARG A 26 -10.15 0.77 -5.59
N PRO A 27 -11.05 0.92 -6.57
CA PRO A 27 -10.79 1.81 -7.68
C PRO A 27 -10.43 3.20 -7.14
N ASP A 28 -9.23 3.66 -7.45
CA ASP A 28 -8.78 4.98 -7.04
C ASP A 28 -9.51 6.03 -7.87
N ARG A 29 -10.15 6.99 -7.21
CA ARG A 29 -10.99 8.02 -7.83
C ARG A 29 -10.42 9.41 -7.55
N PRO A 30 -9.26 9.77 -8.12
CA PRO A 30 -8.81 11.15 -8.07
C PRO A 30 -9.88 12.06 -8.69
N ASN A 31 -10.27 13.06 -7.93
CA ASN A 31 -11.09 14.16 -8.44
C ASN A 31 -10.17 15.22 -9.03
N ILE A 32 -10.31 15.49 -10.33
CA ILE A 32 -9.63 16.59 -11.00
C ILE A 32 -10.65 17.68 -11.25
N ARG A 33 -10.39 18.88 -10.75
CA ARG A 33 -11.21 20.07 -11.00
C ARG A 33 -10.46 20.94 -11.98
N ILE A 34 -11.06 21.20 -13.13
CA ILE A 34 -10.53 22.11 -14.15
C ILE A 34 -11.40 23.36 -14.18
N ARG A 35 -10.76 24.53 -14.18
CA ARG A 35 -11.43 25.82 -14.33
C ARG A 35 -10.79 26.60 -15.47
N PRO A 36 -11.55 27.04 -16.48
CA PRO A 36 -11.02 27.94 -17.50
C PRO A 36 -10.78 29.33 -16.90
N VAL A 37 -9.74 30.01 -17.39
CA VAL A 37 -9.43 31.40 -17.06
C VAL A 37 -9.90 32.29 -18.22
N LEU A 38 -10.85 33.18 -17.96
CA LEU A 38 -11.45 34.08 -18.93
C LEU A 38 -11.07 35.52 -18.58
N GLY A 39 -9.93 35.98 -19.09
CA GLY A 39 -9.37 37.28 -18.73
C GLY A 39 -9.00 37.34 -17.24
N ASP A 40 -9.60 38.26 -16.49
CA ASP A 40 -9.43 38.42 -15.04
C ASP A 40 -10.41 37.57 -14.20
N ARG A 41 -11.25 36.74 -14.84
CA ARG A 41 -12.32 35.98 -14.18
C ARG A 41 -12.13 34.47 -14.32
N TRP A 42 -12.59 33.75 -13.30
CA TRP A 42 -12.66 32.29 -13.32
C TRP A 42 -13.99 31.82 -13.90
N GLY A 43 -13.94 30.93 -14.89
CA GLY A 43 -15.14 30.29 -15.42
C GLY A 43 -15.72 29.18 -14.53
N ARG A 44 -16.77 28.52 -15.03
CA ARG A 44 -17.44 27.40 -14.34
C ARG A 44 -16.48 26.23 -14.18
N THR A 45 -16.53 25.58 -13.02
CA THR A 45 -15.71 24.40 -12.75
C THR A 45 -16.24 23.21 -13.53
N CYS A 46 -15.37 22.58 -14.31
CA CYS A 46 -15.57 21.23 -14.82
C CYS A 46 -14.93 20.25 -13.84
N ARG A 47 -15.72 19.30 -13.34
CA ARG A 47 -15.28 18.22 -12.47
C ARG A 47 -15.07 16.99 -13.34
N ILE A 48 -13.84 16.49 -13.36
CA ILE A 48 -13.43 15.24 -14.00
C ILE A 48 -13.15 14.24 -12.89
N ASP A 49 -13.98 13.20 -12.80
CA ASP A 49 -13.71 12.04 -11.96
C ASP A 49 -13.08 10.96 -12.85
N ALA A 50 -11.84 10.58 -12.56
CA ALA A 50 -11.15 9.49 -13.23
C ALA A 50 -11.07 8.31 -12.27
N THR A 51 -11.60 7.15 -12.66
CA THR A 51 -11.58 5.93 -11.85
C THR A 51 -10.55 4.97 -12.42
N TYR A 52 -9.50 4.67 -11.66
CA TYR A 52 -8.44 3.74 -12.04
C TYR A 52 -8.66 2.37 -11.40
N GLN A 53 -8.24 1.31 -12.09
CA GLN A 53 -8.04 0.03 -11.43
C GLN A 53 -6.72 0.05 -10.67
N THR A 54 -6.70 -0.64 -9.55
CA THR A 54 -5.55 -0.71 -8.66
C THR A 54 -5.06 -2.14 -8.58
N VAL A 55 -3.76 -2.35 -8.75
CA VAL A 55 -3.12 -3.64 -8.47
C VAL A 55 -1.90 -3.43 -7.58
N PHE A 56 -1.52 -4.50 -6.89
CA PHE A 56 -0.35 -4.53 -6.03
C PHE A 56 0.77 -5.25 -6.76
N ARG A 57 1.97 -4.67 -6.75
CA ARG A 57 3.16 -5.28 -7.35
C ARG A 57 4.32 -5.25 -6.36
N LEU A 58 5.10 -6.31 -6.38
CA LEU A 58 6.35 -6.36 -5.64
C LEU A 58 7.27 -5.22 -6.13
N GLY A 59 7.81 -4.46 -5.19
CA GLY A 59 8.82 -3.44 -5.41
C GLY A 59 10.17 -3.89 -4.86
N ASP A 60 10.91 -2.94 -4.30
CA ASP A 60 12.22 -3.19 -3.70
C ASP A 60 12.14 -4.24 -2.59
N GLY A 61 13.02 -5.23 -2.64
CA GLY A 61 13.11 -6.24 -1.60
C GLY A 61 14.20 -7.25 -1.83
N ARG A 62 14.43 -8.07 -0.82
CA ARG A 62 15.46 -9.10 -0.82
C ARG A 62 14.95 -10.35 -0.12
N CYS A 63 15.46 -11.50 -0.56
CA CYS A 63 15.22 -12.79 0.08
C CYS A 63 16.52 -13.58 0.16
N ALA A 64 16.79 -14.11 1.35
CA ALA A 64 17.95 -14.91 1.71
C ALA A 64 17.57 -16.36 2.10
N ALA A 65 16.30 -16.74 1.91
CA ALA A 65 15.85 -18.12 2.05
C ALA A 65 16.26 -18.98 0.83
N ASP A 66 15.85 -20.24 0.82
CA ASP A 66 16.01 -21.09 -0.36
C ASP A 66 15.17 -20.59 -1.55
N ALA A 67 15.54 -21.00 -2.76
CA ALA A 67 14.94 -20.50 -4.00
C ALA A 67 13.43 -20.77 -4.09
N ALA A 68 12.96 -21.94 -3.63
CA ALA A 68 11.54 -22.30 -3.66
C ALA A 68 10.73 -21.41 -2.71
N THR A 69 11.26 -21.16 -1.51
CA THR A 69 10.68 -20.21 -0.56
C THR A 69 10.65 -18.79 -1.12
N CYS A 70 11.76 -18.29 -1.67
CA CYS A 70 11.78 -16.94 -2.26
C CYS A 70 10.76 -16.79 -3.38
N GLN A 71 10.69 -17.77 -4.30
CA GLN A 71 9.69 -17.78 -5.37
C GLN A 71 8.26 -17.76 -4.79
N ALA A 72 7.97 -18.60 -3.80
CA ALA A 72 6.67 -18.65 -3.16
C ALA A 72 6.28 -17.33 -2.46
N VAL A 73 7.22 -16.66 -1.79
CA VAL A 73 6.98 -15.33 -1.18
C VAL A 73 6.66 -14.31 -2.27
N THR A 74 7.48 -14.22 -3.31
CA THR A 74 7.28 -13.23 -4.40
C THR A 74 5.95 -13.43 -5.12
N ALA A 75 5.50 -14.67 -5.28
CA ALA A 75 4.22 -15.00 -5.92
C ALA A 75 3.01 -14.64 -5.04
N ASN A 76 3.10 -14.85 -3.72
CA ASN A 76 1.98 -14.62 -2.81
C ASN A 76 1.87 -13.19 -2.29
N ALA A 77 3.00 -12.48 -2.14
CA ALA A 77 3.04 -11.16 -1.53
C ALA A 77 2.05 -10.14 -2.15
N PRO A 78 1.95 -9.99 -3.49
CA PRO A 78 0.97 -9.09 -4.09
C PRO A 78 -0.49 -9.42 -3.76
N ARG A 79 -0.80 -10.72 -3.65
CA ARG A 79 -2.14 -11.23 -3.37
C ARG A 79 -2.54 -10.98 -1.91
N TRP A 80 -1.63 -11.21 -0.98
CA TRP A 80 -1.83 -10.86 0.43
C TRP A 80 -2.01 -9.35 0.61
N ALA A 81 -1.18 -8.53 -0.06
CA ALA A 81 -1.30 -7.09 -0.04
C ALA A 81 -2.65 -6.60 -0.57
N ALA A 82 -3.12 -7.16 -1.69
CA ALA A 82 -4.44 -6.85 -2.23
C ALA A 82 -5.58 -7.21 -1.26
N ALA A 83 -5.51 -8.38 -0.61
CA ALA A 83 -6.50 -8.80 0.37
C ALA A 83 -6.50 -7.87 1.61
N LEU A 84 -5.32 -7.52 2.11
CA LEU A 84 -5.19 -6.55 3.20
C LEU A 84 -5.77 -5.18 2.81
N ALA A 85 -5.43 -4.68 1.62
CA ALA A 85 -5.89 -3.37 1.16
C ALA A 85 -7.38 -3.33 0.82
N ALA A 86 -8.02 -4.48 0.61
CA ALA A 86 -9.46 -4.59 0.43
C ALA A 86 -10.21 -4.55 1.77
N SER A 87 -9.51 -4.86 2.87
CA SER A 87 -10.08 -4.93 4.20
C SER A 87 -10.28 -3.54 4.80
N PRO A 88 -11.29 -3.38 5.68
CA PRO A 88 -11.45 -2.15 6.47
C PRO A 88 -10.22 -1.80 7.32
N TRP A 89 -9.41 -2.81 7.70
CA TRP A 89 -8.19 -2.63 8.49
C TRP A 89 -7.20 -1.70 7.78
N SER A 90 -6.99 -1.83 6.47
CA SER A 90 -6.05 -0.97 5.73
C SER A 90 -6.37 0.54 5.70
N THR A 91 -7.54 0.96 6.20
CA THR A 91 -8.02 2.36 6.09
C THR A 91 -7.99 3.14 7.41
N GLY A 92 -7.83 2.47 8.56
CA GLY A 92 -7.80 3.11 9.88
C GLY A 92 -6.38 3.57 10.24
N ALA A 93 -6.24 4.74 10.87
CA ALA A 93 -4.95 5.22 11.38
C ALA A 93 -4.57 4.61 12.74
N ASP A 94 -5.55 4.11 13.48
CA ASP A 94 -5.42 3.45 14.76
C ASP A 94 -6.34 2.22 14.77
N HIS A 95 -5.86 1.09 15.29
CA HIS A 95 -6.66 -0.13 15.46
C HIS A 95 -7.01 -0.35 16.93
N PRO A 96 -7.96 0.42 17.49
CA PRO A 96 -8.34 0.28 18.88
C PRO A 96 -8.99 -1.09 19.15
N PRO A 97 -8.96 -1.56 20.42
CA PRO A 97 -9.65 -2.77 20.81
C PRO A 97 -11.10 -2.80 20.31
N GLY A 98 -11.45 -3.84 19.55
CA GLY A 98 -12.79 -4.07 19.00
C GLY A 98 -13.02 -3.60 17.55
N ARG A 99 -12.04 -3.01 16.84
CA ARG A 99 -12.22 -2.59 15.44
C ARG A 99 -10.93 -2.40 14.63
N PRO A 100 -11.08 -2.54 13.30
CA PRO A 100 -11.50 -3.77 12.63
C PRO A 100 -10.45 -4.87 12.86
N ASP A 101 -10.83 -6.14 12.74
CA ASP A 101 -9.86 -7.23 12.83
C ASP A 101 -8.94 -7.24 11.61
N TYR A 102 -7.70 -7.64 11.83
CA TYR A 102 -6.78 -7.93 10.74
C TYR A 102 -7.39 -9.07 9.89
N PRO A 103 -7.46 -8.93 8.55
CA PRO A 103 -8.14 -9.91 7.71
C PRO A 103 -7.40 -11.24 7.70
N ALA A 104 -8.15 -12.33 7.53
CA ALA A 104 -7.57 -13.61 7.18
C ALA A 104 -6.91 -13.51 5.79
N LEU A 105 -5.62 -13.83 5.73
CA LEU A 105 -4.86 -13.87 4.49
C LEU A 105 -4.67 -15.34 4.11
N ASP A 106 -4.98 -15.68 2.87
CA ASP A 106 -5.00 -17.08 2.45
C ASP A 106 -3.63 -17.76 2.56
N GLY A 107 -3.62 -18.95 3.14
CA GLY A 107 -2.43 -19.72 3.49
C GLY A 107 -1.71 -19.23 4.75
N LEU A 108 -2.18 -18.17 5.42
CA LEU A 108 -1.60 -17.64 6.65
C LEU A 108 -2.51 -17.93 7.85
N ALA A 109 -1.90 -18.22 9.00
CA ALA A 109 -2.58 -18.44 10.27
C ALA A 109 -2.07 -17.44 11.32
N PRO A 110 -2.90 -17.03 12.30
CA PRO A 110 -2.43 -16.19 13.40
C PRO A 110 -1.26 -16.83 14.13
N HIS A 111 -0.20 -16.06 14.39
CA HIS A 111 0.97 -16.56 15.10
C HIS A 111 0.65 -16.90 16.57
N SER A 112 1.04 -18.09 17.02
CA SER A 112 0.78 -18.56 18.39
C SER A 112 2.05 -18.67 19.28
N GLY A 113 3.20 -18.22 18.78
CA GLY A 113 4.47 -18.23 19.52
C GLY A 113 4.65 -17.02 20.45
N PRO A 114 5.73 -16.99 21.25
CA PRO A 114 6.06 -15.84 22.08
C PRO A 114 6.25 -14.60 21.20
N VAL A 115 5.57 -13.52 21.59
CA VAL A 115 5.69 -12.22 20.92
C VAL A 115 7.06 -11.64 21.25
N GLN A 116 7.89 -11.42 20.23
CA GLN A 116 9.19 -10.75 20.42
C GLN A 116 8.98 -9.31 20.89
N ASP A 117 9.84 -8.84 21.79
CA ASP A 117 9.75 -7.47 22.33
C ASP A 117 9.71 -6.43 21.21
N PHE A 118 8.71 -5.57 21.33
CA PHE A 118 8.49 -4.44 20.46
C PHE A 118 9.66 -3.44 20.57
N PRO A 119 10.14 -2.84 19.47
CA PRO A 119 9.66 -2.95 18.09
C PRO A 119 10.33 -4.08 17.29
N LEU A 120 9.51 -4.91 16.64
CA LEU A 120 9.96 -5.78 15.55
C LEU A 120 10.44 -4.91 14.38
N LYS A 121 11.75 -4.74 14.29
CA LYS A 121 12.37 -4.01 13.18
C LYS A 121 12.09 -4.74 11.87
N ILE A 122 11.84 -3.97 10.80
CA ILE A 122 11.78 -4.55 9.46
C ILE A 122 13.11 -5.28 9.20
N PRO A 123 13.08 -6.50 8.61
CA PRO A 123 14.29 -7.24 8.31
C PRO A 123 15.36 -6.38 7.65
N SER A 124 16.44 -6.11 8.38
CA SER A 124 17.62 -5.44 7.85
C SER A 124 18.41 -6.44 7.04
N LEU A 125 18.06 -6.61 5.77
CA LEU A 125 18.83 -7.40 4.82
C LEU A 125 19.89 -6.52 4.18
N ASP A 126 21.13 -7.01 4.09
CA ASP A 126 22.22 -6.29 3.44
C ASP A 126 21.78 -5.76 2.06
N GLY A 127 22.07 -4.50 1.76
CA GLY A 127 21.71 -3.86 0.49
C GLY A 127 20.22 -3.57 0.28
N TRP A 128 19.35 -3.78 1.27
CA TRP A 128 17.98 -3.27 1.21
C TRP A 128 17.97 -1.77 1.57
N THR A 129 17.52 -0.94 0.62
CA THR A 129 17.68 0.52 0.66
C THR A 129 16.36 1.28 0.87
N TYR A 130 15.35 0.67 1.51
CA TYR A 130 14.11 1.40 1.77
C TYR A 130 14.37 2.53 2.77
N THR A 131 14.23 3.78 2.31
CA THR A 131 14.67 4.99 3.03
C THR A 131 13.59 5.67 3.89
N GLY A 132 12.41 5.06 4.05
CA GLY A 132 11.42 5.53 5.04
C GLY A 132 11.81 5.13 6.46
N LEU A 133 11.30 5.81 7.50
CA LEU A 133 11.38 5.33 8.89
C LEU A 133 10.67 3.98 8.97
N PRO A 134 11.37 2.84 8.85
CA PRO A 134 10.73 1.60 8.46
C PRO A 134 10.23 0.92 9.73
N PHE A 135 8.99 1.24 10.08
CA PHE A 135 8.24 0.54 11.10
C PHE A 135 7.01 -0.11 10.47
N PHE A 136 6.73 -1.33 10.90
CA PHE A 136 5.39 -1.88 10.71
C PHE A 136 4.42 -1.09 11.59
N GLU A 137 3.20 -0.89 11.11
CA GLU A 137 2.09 -0.50 12.00
C GLU A 137 1.99 -1.49 13.17
N GLU A 138 2.01 -0.97 14.39
CA GLU A 138 2.22 -1.72 15.63
C GLU A 138 1.16 -2.82 15.83
N GLU A 139 -0.04 -2.59 15.32
CA GLU A 139 -1.21 -3.43 15.47
C GLU A 139 -1.31 -4.53 14.41
N ALA A 140 -0.44 -4.52 13.40
CA ALA A 140 -0.37 -5.62 12.44
C ALA A 140 0.20 -6.88 13.13
N PRO A 141 -0.57 -7.98 13.22
CA PRO A 141 -0.13 -9.18 13.92
C PRO A 141 0.93 -9.93 13.12
N LEU A 142 1.71 -10.75 13.84
CA LEU A 142 2.50 -11.81 13.22
C LEU A 142 1.59 -12.92 12.70
N GLN A 143 1.97 -13.52 11.57
CA GLN A 143 1.26 -14.61 10.92
C GLN A 143 2.22 -15.77 10.65
N ASP A 144 1.79 -17.00 10.93
CA ASP A 144 2.49 -18.22 10.57
C ASP A 144 2.14 -18.64 9.14
N TRP A 145 3.14 -19.11 8.41
CA TRP A 145 2.99 -19.66 7.06
C TRP A 145 3.81 -20.92 6.89
N GLN A 146 3.19 -21.92 6.29
CA GLN A 146 3.90 -23.10 5.84
C GLN A 146 4.48 -22.84 4.44
N SER A 147 5.75 -22.42 4.39
CA SER A 147 6.47 -22.26 3.13
C SER A 147 7.04 -23.61 2.63
N PRO A 148 7.43 -23.70 1.35
CA PRO A 148 8.09 -24.90 0.81
C PRO A 148 9.37 -25.29 1.57
N GLY A 149 10.14 -24.33 2.05
CA GLY A 149 11.37 -24.54 2.81
C GLY A 149 11.17 -24.65 4.33
N GLY A 150 9.92 -24.76 4.80
CA GLY A 150 9.58 -24.91 6.21
C GLY A 150 8.72 -23.76 6.77
N PRO A 151 8.37 -23.81 8.07
CA PRO A 151 7.54 -22.81 8.70
C PRO A 151 8.26 -21.45 8.77
N LEU A 152 7.55 -20.39 8.42
CA LEU A 152 8.01 -19.01 8.49
C LEU A 152 6.98 -18.16 9.24
N VAL A 153 7.47 -17.06 9.81
CA VAL A 153 6.65 -16.02 10.42
C VAL A 153 6.67 -14.80 9.51
N LEU A 154 5.54 -14.14 9.33
CA LEU A 154 5.39 -12.99 8.45
C LEU A 154 4.69 -11.84 9.16
N ARG A 155 4.91 -10.64 8.66
CA ARG A 155 4.16 -9.44 9.02
C ARG A 155 3.97 -8.60 7.77
N LEU A 156 2.73 -8.19 7.53
CA LEU A 156 2.35 -7.36 6.40
C LEU A 156 1.53 -6.18 6.89
N SER A 157 1.94 -4.96 6.57
CA SER A 157 1.18 -3.75 6.88
C SER A 157 1.52 -2.61 5.92
N PRO A 158 0.70 -1.55 5.86
CA PRO A 158 1.13 -0.27 5.32
C PRO A 158 2.45 0.17 5.97
N GLY A 159 3.43 0.55 5.16
CA GLY A 159 4.64 1.20 5.67
C GLY A 159 4.34 2.64 6.06
N MET A 160 5.08 3.17 7.03
CA MET A 160 5.04 4.58 7.40
C MET A 160 6.30 5.29 6.90
N VAL A 161 6.16 6.40 6.18
CA VAL A 161 7.27 7.29 5.77
C VAL A 161 6.94 8.68 6.26
N ASN A 162 7.70 9.19 7.24
CA ASN A 162 7.46 10.51 7.84
C ASN A 162 6.00 10.70 8.30
N TRP A 163 5.41 9.70 8.95
CA TRP A 163 4.00 9.68 9.41
C TRP A 163 2.96 9.70 8.29
N GLN A 164 3.38 9.56 7.04
CA GLN A 164 2.48 9.31 5.91
C GLN A 164 2.50 7.83 5.55
N PRO A 165 1.32 7.22 5.35
CA PRO A 165 1.23 5.88 4.81
C PRO A 165 1.91 5.81 3.43
N GLY A 166 2.72 4.76 3.25
CA GLY A 166 3.50 4.47 2.06
C GLY A 166 3.13 3.11 1.46
N PRO A 167 4.01 2.48 0.66
CA PRO A 167 3.76 1.13 0.14
C PRO A 167 3.53 0.14 1.28
N MET A 168 2.87 -0.98 0.99
CA MET A 168 2.83 -2.08 1.95
C MET A 168 4.24 -2.65 2.13
N ILE A 169 4.54 -3.12 3.34
CA ILE A 169 5.81 -3.75 3.66
C ILE A 169 5.52 -5.15 4.17
N LEU A 170 6.24 -6.12 3.61
CA LEU A 170 6.26 -7.51 4.06
C LEU A 170 7.62 -7.79 4.72
N GLY A 171 7.60 -8.27 5.95
CA GLY A 171 8.73 -8.94 6.59
C GLY A 171 8.48 -10.44 6.72
N VAL A 172 9.54 -11.22 6.56
CA VAL A 172 9.53 -12.67 6.69
C VAL A 172 10.72 -13.12 7.53
N TRP A 173 10.45 -13.96 8.52
CA TRP A 173 11.44 -14.50 9.45
C TRP A 173 11.35 -16.01 9.53
N ARG A 174 12.49 -16.64 9.78
CA ARG A 174 12.57 -18.02 10.24
C ARG A 174 12.66 -18.02 11.75
N ARG A 175 11.94 -18.95 12.40
CA ARG A 175 12.06 -19.15 13.84
C ARG A 175 13.22 -20.08 14.15
N GLU A 176 14.12 -19.62 15.01
CA GLU A 176 15.30 -20.37 15.49
C GLU A 176 15.27 -20.33 17.03
N GLY A 177 14.65 -21.35 17.64
CA GLY A 177 14.32 -21.34 19.06
C GLY A 177 13.30 -20.25 19.39
N ASP A 178 13.68 -19.28 20.22
CA ASP A 178 12.87 -18.11 20.57
C ASP A 178 13.22 -16.85 19.77
N ALA A 179 14.17 -16.96 18.84
CA ALA A 179 14.57 -15.86 17.98
C ALA A 179 13.86 -15.91 16.63
N LEU A 180 13.55 -14.72 16.08
CA LEU A 180 13.12 -14.53 14.71
C LEU A 180 14.28 -14.01 13.87
N THR A 181 14.80 -14.86 12.99
CA THR A 181 15.91 -14.53 12.09
C THR A 181 15.34 -14.05 10.75
N PRO A 182 15.67 -12.82 10.30
CA PRO A 182 15.14 -12.28 9.05
C PRO A 182 15.58 -13.10 7.83
N VAL A 183 14.63 -13.42 6.93
CA VAL A 183 14.93 -14.16 5.69
C VAL A 183 14.39 -13.48 4.43
N ALA A 184 13.39 -12.61 4.52
CA ALA A 184 12.98 -11.77 3.40
C ALA A 184 12.33 -10.46 3.85
N ALA A 185 12.45 -9.42 3.03
CA ALA A 185 11.67 -8.20 3.15
C ALA A 185 11.36 -7.61 1.78
N TYR A 186 10.14 -7.08 1.62
CA TYR A 186 9.69 -6.48 0.38
C TYR A 186 8.80 -5.26 0.63
N ALA A 187 9.01 -4.21 -0.15
CA ALA A 187 7.99 -3.21 -0.42
C ALA A 187 7.02 -3.76 -1.48
N ILE A 188 5.74 -3.45 -1.33
CA ILE A 188 4.68 -3.84 -2.25
C ILE A 188 3.93 -2.56 -2.61
N ASN A 189 4.10 -2.15 -3.86
CA ASN A 189 3.60 -0.89 -4.37
C ASN A 189 2.16 -1.05 -4.87
N GLN A 190 1.31 -0.12 -4.47
CA GLN A 190 0.05 0.11 -5.14
C GLN A 190 0.32 0.83 -6.47
N ILE A 191 -0.17 0.27 -7.57
CA ILE A 191 -0.07 0.91 -8.88
C ILE A 191 -1.45 1.01 -9.56
N ARG A 192 -1.62 2.07 -10.34
CA ARG A 192 -2.80 2.26 -11.20
C ARG A 192 -2.56 1.54 -12.52
N VAL A 193 -3.55 0.80 -13.00
CA VAL A 193 -3.48 0.05 -14.26
C VAL A 193 -4.73 0.22 -15.11
N GLY A 194 -4.58 -0.06 -16.40
CA GLY A 194 -5.66 0.02 -17.38
C GLY A 194 -6.01 1.45 -17.79
N THR A 195 -7.00 1.56 -18.68
CA THR A 195 -7.60 2.83 -19.06
C THR A 195 -8.56 3.29 -17.98
N PRO A 196 -8.44 4.53 -17.44
CA PRO A 196 -9.36 5.02 -16.43
C PRO A 196 -10.76 5.21 -17.02
N ALA A 197 -11.79 4.90 -16.24
CA ALA A 197 -13.15 5.34 -16.55
C ALA A 197 -13.27 6.82 -16.17
N VAL A 198 -13.60 7.69 -17.13
CA VAL A 198 -13.64 9.13 -16.94
C VAL A 198 -15.07 9.64 -17.06
N THR A 199 -15.53 10.38 -16.05
CA THR A 199 -16.80 11.13 -16.11
C THR A 199 -16.52 12.60 -15.91
N ALA A 200 -17.05 13.44 -16.80
CA ALA A 200 -16.99 14.89 -16.69
C ALA A 200 -18.37 15.45 -16.35
N SER A 201 -18.42 16.36 -15.37
CA SER A 201 -19.63 17.09 -15.00
C SER A 201 -19.33 18.58 -14.86
N GLN A 202 -20.28 19.43 -15.25
CA GLN A 202 -20.17 20.88 -15.01
C GLN A 202 -20.77 21.20 -13.64
N GLY A 203 -20.05 21.98 -12.83
CA GLY A 203 -20.58 22.53 -11.58
C GLY A 203 -21.82 23.39 -11.85
N LYS A 204 -22.82 23.35 -10.96
CA LYS A 204 -23.94 24.29 -10.98
C LYS A 204 -23.41 25.74 -10.85
N PRO A 205 -24.12 26.73 -11.42
CA PRO A 205 -23.76 28.14 -11.29
C PRO A 205 -23.63 28.55 -9.81
#